data_AF-A0AAW6JLL1-F1
#
_entry.id   AF-A0AAW6JLL1-F1
#
_cell.length_a   1.000
_cell.length_b   1.000
_cell.length_c   1.000
_cell.angle_alpha   90.00
_cell.angle_beta   90.00
_cell.angle_gamma   90.00
#
_symmetry.space_group_name_H-M   'P 1'
#
loop_
_entity.id
_entity.type
_entity.pdbx_description
1 polymer ?
#
loop_
_entity_poly.entity_id
_entity_poly.type
_entity_poly.pdbx_seq_one_letter_code
_entity_poly.pdbx_strand_id
1 'polypeptide(L)'
;MELKQQTFWLIEPEAKPLQQIIGGGFILPDGQVAIARRLPHSSHATFPCFPSFQQLQNQRGRKLVFAETSLDSYHLQSFKLIRDQDVTGISGIGIVAIGCYFQLYHPDFSANAANIAVMQWLKAPKSTAWYTEGWEQIQLIHGHKGKTKIVVD
;
A
#
# COMPACT_ATOMS: atom_id res chain seq x y z
N MET A 1 15.76 -0.85 -13.37
CA MET A 1 16.21 -0.98 -11.97
C MET A 1 15.01 -1.51 -11.19
N GLU A 2 14.97 -2.81 -10.93
CA GLU A 2 13.91 -3.41 -10.10
C GLU A 2 14.09 -2.90 -8.66
N LEU A 3 13.13 -2.15 -8.14
CA LEU A 3 12.98 -1.99 -6.70
C LEU A 3 12.60 -3.36 -6.14
N LYS A 4 13.61 -4.15 -5.75
CA LYS A 4 13.41 -5.50 -5.19
C LYS A 4 12.62 -5.51 -3.88
N GLN A 5 12.52 -4.36 -3.20
CA GLN A 5 11.66 -4.21 -2.02
C GLN A 5 10.94 -2.87 -2.09
N GLN A 6 9.64 -2.91 -2.41
CA GLN A 6 8.78 -1.73 -2.46
C GLN A 6 8.09 -1.48 -1.12
N THR A 7 8.00 -2.48 -0.24
CA THR A 7 7.36 -2.39 1.07
C THR A 7 8.37 -2.08 2.17
N PHE A 8 7.93 -1.32 3.18
CA PHE A 8 8.73 -1.04 4.38
C PHE A 8 7.85 -0.86 5.61
N TRP A 9 8.43 -1.05 6.79
CA TRP A 9 7.83 -0.78 8.08
C TRP A 9 8.31 0.58 8.60
N LEU A 10 7.39 1.38 9.12
CA LEU A 10 7.71 2.61 9.83
C LEU A 10 7.81 2.30 11.33
N ILE A 11 9.01 2.52 11.88
CA ILE A 11 9.36 2.17 13.25
C ILE A 11 9.54 3.43 14.10
N GLU A 12 8.98 3.41 15.30
CA GLU A 12 9.23 4.39 16.37
C GLU A 12 10.07 3.71 17.47
N PRO A 13 11.43 3.86 17.45
CA PRO A 13 12.32 3.06 18.29
C PRO A 13 12.13 3.25 19.80
N GLU A 14 11.64 4.42 20.20
CA GLU A 14 11.39 4.77 21.61
C GLU A 14 10.08 4.18 22.15
N ALA A 15 9.25 3.56 21.29
CA ALA A 15 8.03 2.88 21.70
C ALA A 15 8.33 1.53 22.38
N LYS A 16 7.36 1.03 23.18
CA LYS A 16 7.44 -0.30 23.80
C LYS A 16 7.66 -1.37 22.70
N PRO A 17 8.39 -2.47 22.97
CA PRO A 17 8.78 -3.46 21.94
C PRO A 17 7.64 -3.96 21.03
N LEU A 18 6.44 -4.18 21.57
CA LEU A 18 5.25 -4.61 20.82
C LEU A 18 4.51 -3.48 20.06
N GLN A 19 5.00 -2.24 20.14
CA GLN A 19 4.41 -1.04 19.54
C GLN A 19 5.39 -0.30 18.62
N GLN A 20 6.55 -0.90 18.35
CA GLN A 20 7.59 -0.26 17.56
C GLN A 20 7.16 -0.07 16.10
N ILE A 21 6.37 -0.98 15.53
CA ILE A 21 5.79 -0.79 14.18
C ILE A 21 4.52 0.06 14.29
N ILE A 22 4.65 1.32 13.85
CA ILE A 22 3.56 2.30 13.89
C ILE A 22 2.82 2.40 12.55
N GLY A 23 3.35 1.79 11.48
CA GLY A 23 2.72 1.75 10.17
C GLY A 23 3.53 0.99 9.14
N GLY A 24 2.94 0.84 7.96
CA GLY A 24 3.55 0.18 6.81
C GLY A 24 3.48 1.09 5.61
N GLY A 25 4.45 0.95 4.73
CA GLY A 25 4.58 1.79 3.56
C GLY A 25 4.92 1.03 2.32
N PHE A 26 4.67 1.69 1.19
CA PHE A 26 4.90 1.18 -0.15
C PHE A 26 5.44 2.30 -1.04
N ILE A 27 6.54 2.01 -1.74
CA ILE A 27 7.10 2.88 -2.77
C ILE A 27 6.37 2.56 -4.07
N LEU A 28 5.57 3.53 -4.53
CA LEU A 28 4.78 3.43 -5.76
C LEU A 28 5.70 3.46 -7.00
N PRO A 29 5.23 2.96 -8.16
CA PRO A 29 6.03 2.86 -9.38
C PRO A 29 6.67 4.17 -9.85
N ASP A 30 6.06 5.32 -9.59
CA ASP A 30 6.61 6.64 -9.91
C ASP A 30 7.50 7.25 -8.82
N GLY A 31 7.78 6.51 -7.74
CA GLY A 31 8.63 6.94 -6.63
C GLY A 31 7.89 7.67 -5.50
N GLN A 32 6.58 7.91 -5.63
CA GLN A 32 5.75 8.37 -4.51
C GLN A 32 5.76 7.33 -3.38
N VAL A 33 5.49 7.77 -2.15
CA VAL A 33 5.40 6.88 -0.99
C VAL A 33 3.97 6.87 -0.47
N ALA A 34 3.34 5.71 -0.48
CA ALA A 34 2.12 5.46 0.26
C ALA A 34 2.46 4.96 1.66
N ILE A 35 1.82 5.51 2.69
CA ILE A 35 1.95 5.03 4.07
C ILE A 35 0.56 4.83 4.66
N ALA A 36 0.39 3.73 5.38
CA ALA A 36 -0.74 3.48 6.24
C ALA A 36 -0.22 3.32 7.67
N ARG A 37 -0.47 4.31 8.52
CA ARG A 37 -0.17 4.28 9.95
C ARG A 37 -1.32 3.62 10.69
N ARG A 38 -0.97 2.77 11.65
CA ARG A 38 -1.90 2.07 12.55
C ARG A 38 -1.92 2.70 13.94
N LEU A 39 -0.78 3.25 14.40
CA LEU A 39 -0.61 3.75 15.76
C LEU A 39 -0.04 5.19 15.79
N PRO A 40 -0.37 5.98 16.83
CA PRO A 40 -1.43 5.73 17.83
C PRO A 40 -2.84 5.90 17.24
N HIS A 41 -2.95 6.53 16.07
CA HIS A 41 -4.20 6.70 15.32
C HIS A 41 -4.02 6.23 13.89
N SER A 42 -5.04 5.55 13.36
CA SER A 42 -5.03 5.12 11.97
C SER A 42 -5.07 6.33 11.04
N SER A 43 -4.15 6.38 10.08
CA SER A 43 -4.15 7.39 9.02
C SER A 43 -3.40 6.87 7.80
N HIS A 44 -3.81 7.27 6.61
CA HIS A 44 -3.10 6.94 5.38
C HIS A 44 -2.83 8.20 4.57
N ALA A 45 -1.72 8.20 3.82
CA ALA A 45 -1.31 9.34 3.02
C ALA A 45 -0.36 8.92 1.89
N THR A 46 -0.32 9.76 0.86
CA THR A 46 0.69 9.66 -0.21
C THR A 46 1.63 10.86 -0.13
N PHE A 47 2.93 10.59 -0.24
CA PHE A 47 4.00 11.59 -0.24
C PHE A 47 4.68 11.62 -1.61
N PRO A 48 5.18 12.78 -2.05
CA PRO A 48 5.64 12.98 -3.43
C PRO A 48 6.87 12.15 -3.79
N CYS A 49 7.78 11.87 -2.84
CA CYS A 49 8.96 11.06 -3.10
C CYS A 49 9.56 10.44 -1.84
N PHE A 50 10.26 9.31 -2.02
CA PHE A 50 10.93 8.60 -0.94
C PHE A 50 11.98 9.42 -0.17
N PRO A 51 12.92 10.16 -0.81
CA PRO A 51 13.95 10.90 -0.08
C PRO A 51 13.38 11.94 0.88
N SER A 52 12.36 12.70 0.44
CA SER A 52 11.69 13.70 1.27
C SER A 52 10.95 13.04 2.43
N PHE A 53 10.22 11.95 2.17
CA PHE A 53 9.54 11.19 3.22
C PHE A 53 10.52 10.66 4.28
N GLN A 54 11.63 10.04 3.84
CA GLN A 54 12.64 9.50 4.75
C GLN A 54 13.27 10.59 5.62
N GLN A 55 13.60 11.76 5.05
CA GLN A 55 14.12 12.90 5.79
C GLN A 55 13.14 13.35 6.89
N LEU A 56 11.85 13.47 6.58
CA LEU A 56 10.81 13.86 7.53
C LEU A 56 10.66 12.84 8.67
N GLN A 57 10.75 11.53 8.38
CA GLN A 57 10.68 10.52 9.43
C GLN A 57 11.93 10.53 10.32
N ASN A 58 13.13 10.70 9.74
CA ASN A 58 14.38 10.80 10.50
C ASN A 58 14.37 11.99 11.48
N GLN A 59 13.85 13.15 11.07
CA GLN A 59 13.69 14.32 11.93
C GLN A 59 12.76 14.06 13.13
N ARG A 60 11.89 13.06 13.03
CA ARG A 60 10.99 12.61 14.10
C ARG A 60 11.55 11.44 14.90
N GLY A 61 12.82 11.06 14.70
CA GLY A 61 13.45 9.92 15.37
C GLY A 61 12.95 8.55 14.89
N ARG A 62 12.21 8.50 13.78
CA ARG A 62 11.64 7.26 13.23
C ARG A 62 12.58 6.62 12.22
N LYS A 63 12.42 5.32 12.03
CA LYS A 63 13.22 4.52 11.08
C LYS A 63 12.32 3.81 10.08
N LEU A 64 12.80 3.67 8.86
CA LEU A 64 12.17 2.84 7.82
C LEU A 64 12.96 1.54 7.76
N VAL A 65 12.27 0.40 7.84
CA VAL A 65 12.88 -0.93 7.79
C VAL A 65 12.25 -1.73 6.65
N PHE A 66 13.09 -2.18 5.72
CA PHE A 66 12.69 -3.03 4.60
C PHE A 66 12.87 -4.49 5.02
N ALA A 67 11.77 -5.17 5.30
CA ALA A 67 11.77 -6.58 5.70
C ALA A 67 10.49 -7.25 5.19
N GLU A 68 10.59 -8.52 4.79
CA GLU A 68 9.49 -9.29 4.20
C GLU A 68 8.39 -9.62 5.22
N THR A 69 8.77 -9.88 6.47
CA THR A 69 7.85 -10.25 7.54
C THR A 69 7.70 -9.13 8.55
N SER A 70 6.46 -8.86 8.97
CA SER A 70 6.23 -8.05 10.16
C SER A 70 6.48 -8.87 11.43
N LEU A 71 6.93 -8.17 12.48
CA LEU A 71 7.10 -8.71 13.82
C LEU A 71 5.78 -8.80 14.61
N ASP A 72 4.68 -8.22 14.11
CA ASP A 72 3.44 -8.02 14.90
C ASP A 72 2.13 -8.32 14.17
N SER A 73 2.14 -9.29 13.23
CA SER A 73 0.98 -9.72 12.41
C SER A 73 0.38 -8.66 11.47
N TYR A 74 0.97 -7.47 11.41
CA TYR A 74 0.61 -6.47 10.41
C TYR A 74 1.19 -6.86 9.05
N HIS A 75 0.37 -7.12 8.05
CA HIS A 75 0.86 -7.64 6.76
C HIS A 75 0.73 -6.61 5.64
N LEU A 76 1.79 -6.51 4.84
CA LEU A 76 1.85 -5.74 3.60
C LEU A 76 1.89 -6.73 2.45
N GLN A 77 1.06 -6.50 1.43
CA GLN A 77 1.01 -7.36 0.25
C GLN A 77 1.02 -6.49 -1.01
N SER A 78 2.12 -6.53 -1.77
CA SER A 78 2.14 -5.90 -3.08
C SER A 78 1.29 -6.70 -4.06
N PHE A 79 0.70 -6.00 -5.02
CA PHE A 79 -0.12 -6.62 -6.04
C PHE A 79 -0.04 -5.89 -7.37
N LYS A 80 -0.41 -6.62 -8.42
CA LYS A 80 -0.65 -6.13 -9.76
C LYS A 80 -2.12 -6.26 -10.09
N LEU A 81 -2.65 -5.26 -10.77
CA LEU A 81 -3.94 -5.35 -11.43
C LEU A 81 -3.70 -5.74 -12.88
N ILE A 82 -4.08 -6.96 -13.25
CA ILE A 82 -3.90 -7.52 -14.60
C ILE A 82 -5.24 -7.52 -15.33
N ARG A 83 -5.27 -6.93 -16.52
CA ARG A 83 -6.46 -6.82 -17.36
C ARG A 83 -6.32 -7.69 -18.60
N ASP A 84 -7.22 -8.67 -18.72
CA ASP A 84 -7.27 -9.59 -19.85
C ASP A 84 -8.03 -8.97 -21.03
N GLN A 85 -9.06 -8.16 -20.75
CA GLN A 85 -9.85 -7.46 -21.76
C GLN A 85 -10.09 -6.00 -21.36
N ASP A 86 -9.80 -5.08 -22.29
CA ASP A 86 -10.13 -3.66 -22.12
C ASP A 86 -11.56 -3.37 -22.58
N VAL A 87 -12.49 -3.39 -21.63
CA VAL A 87 -13.91 -3.11 -21.91
C VAL A 87 -14.23 -1.61 -21.99
N THR A 88 -13.36 -0.75 -21.47
CA THR A 88 -13.57 0.70 -21.46
C THR A 88 -12.84 1.39 -22.61
N GLY A 89 -11.80 0.76 -23.16
CA GLY A 89 -10.96 1.32 -24.23
C GLY A 89 -9.94 2.35 -23.73
N ILE A 90 -9.79 2.52 -22.41
CA ILE A 90 -9.00 3.59 -21.80
C ILE A 90 -7.60 3.11 -21.40
N SER A 91 -7.52 1.97 -20.73
CA SER A 91 -6.28 1.54 -20.05
C SER A 91 -5.58 0.36 -20.73
N GLY A 92 -6.12 -0.18 -21.81
CA GLY A 92 -5.61 -1.35 -22.51
C GLY A 92 -5.58 -2.62 -21.64
N ILE A 93 -4.82 -3.60 -22.12
CA ILE A 93 -4.63 -4.92 -21.50
C ILE A 93 -3.25 -5.03 -20.83
N GLY A 94 -3.04 -6.12 -20.09
CA GLY A 94 -1.81 -6.42 -19.35
C GLY A 94 -1.82 -5.90 -17.91
N ILE A 95 -0.64 -5.63 -17.35
CA ILE A 95 -0.54 -4.97 -16.03
C ILE A 95 -0.94 -3.51 -16.20
N VAL A 96 -2.07 -3.13 -15.62
CA VAL A 96 -2.63 -1.78 -15.73
C VAL A 96 -2.37 -0.93 -14.50
N ALA A 97 -2.14 -1.56 -13.34
CA ALA A 97 -1.83 -0.87 -12.09
C ALA A 97 -0.99 -1.75 -11.15
N ILE A 98 -0.29 -1.10 -10.23
CA ILE A 98 0.48 -1.73 -9.15
C ILE A 98 0.05 -1.10 -7.84
N GLY A 99 -0.01 -1.87 -6.76
CA GLY A 99 -0.41 -1.36 -5.47
C GLY A 99 0.10 -2.19 -4.29
N CYS A 100 -0.34 -1.78 -3.10
CA CYS A 100 -0.10 -2.49 -1.86
C CYS A 100 -1.37 -2.55 -1.01
N TYR A 101 -1.55 -3.68 -0.34
CA TYR A 101 -2.61 -3.94 0.61
C TYR A 101 -2.06 -3.94 2.02
N PHE A 102 -2.74 -3.20 2.89
CA PHE A 102 -2.38 -2.99 4.28
C PHE A 102 -3.43 -3.68 5.15
N GLN A 103 -3.12 -4.90 5.61
CA GLN A 103 -4.00 -5.66 6.49
C GLN A 103 -4.03 -5.10 7.90
N LEU A 104 -5.15 -5.21 8.63
CA LEU A 104 -5.24 -4.77 10.04
C LEU A 104 -4.88 -3.27 10.22
N TYR A 105 -5.29 -2.43 9.27
CA TYR A 105 -4.99 -1.01 9.29
C TYR A 105 -5.66 -0.29 10.47
N HIS A 106 -6.84 -0.75 10.90
CA HIS A 106 -7.42 -0.34 12.18
C HIS A 106 -7.03 -1.33 13.29
N PRO A 107 -6.43 -0.86 14.41
CA PRO A 107 -6.10 -1.71 15.55
C PRO A 107 -7.32 -2.10 16.41
N ASP A 108 -8.53 -1.90 15.91
CA ASP A 108 -9.72 -2.46 16.52
C ASP A 108 -9.79 -3.94 16.11
N PHE A 109 -9.58 -4.84 17.07
CA PHE A 109 -9.69 -6.29 16.88
C PHE A 109 -11.16 -6.75 16.72
N SER A 110 -12.09 -5.83 16.49
CA SER A 110 -13.43 -6.16 16.06
C SER A 110 -13.41 -6.93 14.74
N ALA A 111 -14.47 -7.71 14.49
CA ALA A 111 -14.63 -8.47 13.24
C ALA A 111 -14.62 -7.60 11.97
N ASN A 112 -14.58 -6.27 12.11
CA ASN A 112 -14.58 -5.28 11.05
C ASN A 112 -13.24 -4.54 10.92
N ALA A 113 -12.13 -5.10 11.42
CA ALA A 113 -10.79 -4.51 11.26
C ALA A 113 -10.57 -4.10 9.79
N ALA A 114 -10.56 -2.79 9.55
CA ALA A 114 -10.56 -2.25 8.20
C ALA A 114 -9.22 -2.57 7.52
N ASN A 115 -9.29 -3.13 6.32
CA ASN A 115 -8.16 -3.27 5.43
C ASN A 115 -8.20 -2.13 4.42
N ILE A 116 -7.04 -1.63 4.03
CA ILE A 116 -6.95 -0.56 3.04
C ILE A 116 -5.99 -0.97 1.94
N ALA A 117 -6.27 -0.54 0.71
CA ALA A 117 -5.35 -0.70 -0.41
C ALA A 117 -4.98 0.65 -1.01
N VAL A 118 -3.75 0.77 -1.50
CA VAL A 118 -3.33 1.85 -2.40
C VAL A 118 -2.99 1.26 -3.75
N MET A 119 -3.30 1.99 -4.82
CA MET A 119 -2.97 1.55 -6.17
C MET A 119 -2.58 2.74 -7.04
N GLN A 120 -1.60 2.54 -7.92
CA GLN A 120 -1.21 3.51 -8.93
C GLN A 120 -1.37 2.92 -10.34
N TRP A 121 -2.08 3.66 -11.19
CA TRP A 121 -2.23 3.34 -12.60
C TRP A 121 -0.92 3.58 -13.36
N LEU A 122 -0.51 2.60 -14.16
CA LEU A 122 0.74 2.67 -14.91
C LEU A 122 0.62 3.47 -16.21
N LYS A 123 -0.60 3.56 -16.76
CA LYS A 123 -0.87 4.27 -18.02
C LYS A 123 -1.50 5.63 -17.77
N ALA A 124 -1.35 6.53 -18.73
CA ALA A 124 -1.88 7.88 -18.66
C ALA A 124 -3.43 7.89 -18.72
N PRO A 125 -4.11 8.77 -17.95
CA PRO A 125 -3.54 9.64 -16.92
C PRO A 125 -3.09 8.84 -15.70
N LYS A 126 -1.83 9.03 -15.28
CA LYS A 126 -1.30 8.40 -14.08
C LYS A 126 -2.05 8.97 -12.88
N SER A 127 -2.59 8.08 -12.05
CA SER A 127 -3.28 8.48 -10.82
C SER A 127 -3.02 7.44 -9.73
N THR A 128 -3.07 7.90 -8.49
CA THR A 128 -2.95 7.07 -7.30
C THR A 128 -4.26 7.17 -6.53
N ALA A 129 -4.83 6.03 -6.13
CA ALA A 129 -6.09 5.96 -5.42
C ALA A 129 -5.98 5.08 -4.17
N TRP A 130 -6.75 5.44 -3.14
CA TRP A 130 -6.90 4.69 -1.91
C TRP A 130 -8.28 4.03 -1.86
N TYR A 131 -8.33 2.78 -1.42
CA TYR A 131 -9.53 1.96 -1.33
C TYR A 131 -9.72 1.51 0.11
N THR A 132 -10.67 2.13 0.81
CA THR A 132 -10.93 1.97 2.26
C THR A 132 -11.60 0.65 2.62
N GLU A 133 -12.14 -0.06 1.64
CA GLU A 133 -12.64 -1.44 1.79
C GLU A 133 -11.76 -2.42 1.00
N GLY A 134 -10.47 -2.12 0.87
CA GLY A 134 -9.48 -3.10 0.45
C GLY A 134 -9.73 -3.76 -0.91
N TRP A 135 -9.68 -5.09 -0.93
CA TRP A 135 -9.82 -5.90 -2.14
C TRP A 135 -11.23 -5.89 -2.70
N GLU A 136 -12.21 -5.90 -1.83
CA GLU A 136 -13.63 -5.94 -2.15
C GLU A 136 -14.00 -4.74 -3.01
N GLN A 137 -13.56 -3.55 -2.62
CA GLN A 137 -13.79 -2.32 -3.39
C GLN A 137 -13.02 -2.31 -4.73
N ILE A 138 -11.77 -2.79 -4.76
CA ILE A 138 -11.01 -2.89 -6.00
C ILE A 138 -11.70 -3.85 -6.98
N GLN A 139 -12.15 -5.02 -6.51
CA GLN A 139 -12.85 -6.00 -7.33
C GLN A 139 -14.19 -5.48 -7.83
N LEU A 140 -14.97 -4.81 -6.96
CA LEU A 140 -16.26 -4.22 -7.31
C LEU A 140 -16.12 -3.18 -8.42
N ILE A 141 -15.16 -2.27 -8.30
CA ILE A 141 -14.99 -1.15 -9.24
C ILE A 141 -14.26 -1.60 -10.51
N HIS A 142 -13.17 -2.36 -10.37
CA HIS A 142 -12.23 -2.61 -11.48
C HIS A 142 -12.25 -4.03 -12.03
N GLY A 143 -12.89 -4.98 -11.34
CA GLY A 143 -12.87 -6.41 -11.71
C GLY A 143 -13.55 -6.71 -13.04
N HIS A 144 -14.48 -5.86 -13.49
CA HIS A 144 -15.14 -5.94 -14.79
C HIS A 144 -15.66 -7.36 -15.13
N LYS A 145 -16.40 -7.98 -14.19
CA LYS A 145 -16.90 -9.37 -14.32
C LYS A 145 -15.78 -10.39 -14.59
N GLY A 146 -14.63 -10.24 -13.93
CA GLY A 146 -13.49 -11.16 -14.03
C GLY A 146 -12.48 -10.87 -15.14
N LYS A 147 -12.69 -9.79 -15.91
CA LYS A 147 -11.78 -9.36 -17.00
C LYS A 147 -10.57 -8.58 -16.49
N THR A 148 -10.61 -8.16 -15.23
CA THR A 148 -9.46 -7.62 -14.52
C THR A 148 -9.30 -8.42 -13.22
N LYS A 149 -8.07 -8.81 -12.90
CA LYS A 149 -7.73 -9.67 -11.77
C LYS A 149 -6.67 -9.00 -10.90
N ILE A 150 -6.78 -9.20 -9.59
CA ILE A 150 -5.73 -8.88 -8.63
C ILE A 150 -4.79 -10.08 -8.59
N VAL A 151 -3.51 -9.85 -8.83
CA VAL A 151 -2.45 -10.85 -8.72
C VAL A 151 -1.48 -10.37 -7.67
N VAL A 152 -1.33 -11.15 -6.62
CA VAL A 152 -0.44 -10.84 -5.51
C VAL A 152 0.97 -11.39 -5.81
N ASP A 153 2.01 -10.64 -5.45
CA ASP A 153 3.40 -11.11 -5.48
C ASP A 153 3.72 -12.08 -4.32
#